data_AF-A0A1M7P9L0-F1
#
_entry.id   AF-A0A1M7P9L0-F1
#
_cell.length_a   1.000
_cell.length_b   1.000
_cell.length_c   1.000
_cell.angle_alpha   90.00
_cell.angle_beta   90.00
_cell.angle_gamma   90.00
#
_symmetry.space_group_name_H-M   'P 1'
#
loop_
_entity.id
_entity.type
_entity.pdbx_description
1 polymer ?
#
loop_
_entity_poly.entity_id
_entity_poly.type
_entity_poly.pdbx_seq_one_letter_code
_entity_poly.pdbx_strand_id
1 'polypeptide(L)'
;MKKLILLASLLIVSLVQAQDYNSYLTEAKKAIESGNFRKGYDSSTKAIEINSSSVDARRTRIKASLTTSARKEHLETAITDLNYLINQDIDPALNYKLLGIAESELANYIYRFNRTVSDHEKLALSHYENALEAYDKAINLIPEFAEDLKYRVNDAKEKIADIKS
;
A
#
# COMPACT_ATOMS: atom_id res chain seq x y z
N MET A 1 16.74 -44.24 -2.55
CA MET A 1 15.91 -44.09 -1.33
C MET A 1 16.07 -42.72 -0.66
N LYS A 2 17.26 -42.28 -0.22
CA LYS A 2 17.45 -40.96 0.42
C LYS A 2 16.94 -39.75 -0.40
N LYS A 3 17.17 -39.73 -1.71
CA LYS A 3 16.66 -38.67 -2.61
C LYS A 3 15.12 -38.65 -2.72
N LEU A 4 14.46 -39.81 -2.61
CA LEU A 4 13.00 -39.91 -2.66
C LEU A 4 12.36 -39.38 -1.37
N ILE A 5 12.95 -39.69 -0.22
CA ILE A 5 12.50 -39.20 1.09
C ILE A 5 12.66 -37.68 1.18
N LEU A 6 13.79 -37.15 0.68
CA LEU A 6 14.01 -35.69 0.63
C LEU A 6 12.94 -35.00 -0.24
N LEU A 7 12.67 -35.52 -1.45
CA LEU A 7 11.63 -34.99 -2.33
C LEU A 7 10.24 -35.01 -1.67
N ALA A 8 9.88 -36.12 -1.03
CA ALA A 8 8.60 -36.24 -0.34
C ALA A 8 8.47 -35.22 0.81
N SER A 9 9.54 -34.99 1.59
CA SER A 9 9.53 -33.99 2.67
C SER A 9 9.39 -32.55 2.15
N LEU A 10 10.06 -32.21 1.05
CA LEU A 10 9.95 -30.90 0.38
C LEU A 10 8.51 -30.66 -0.14
N LEU A 11 7.90 -31.68 -0.74
CA LEU A 11 6.52 -31.63 -1.20
C LEU A 11 5.54 -31.37 -0.06
N ILE A 12 5.68 -32.06 1.07
CA ILE A 12 4.80 -31.88 2.23
C ILE A 12 4.91 -30.45 2.79
N VAL A 13 6.13 -29.93 2.94
CA VAL A 13 6.34 -28.55 3.42
C VAL A 13 5.67 -27.54 2.49
N SER A 14 5.84 -27.70 1.16
CA SER A 14 5.23 -26.81 0.18
C SER A 14 3.69 -26.83 0.21
N LEU A 15 3.09 -28.00 0.46
CA LEU A 15 1.63 -28.15 0.56
C LEU A 15 1.07 -27.47 1.81
N VAL A 16 1.74 -27.63 2.95
CA VAL A 16 1.34 -26.97 4.21
C VAL A 16 1.43 -25.45 4.07
N GLN A 17 2.54 -24.93 3.52
CA GLN A 17 2.70 -23.49 3.28
C GLN A 17 1.62 -22.94 2.33
N ALA A 18 1.27 -23.67 1.27
CA ALA A 18 0.21 -23.27 0.36
C ALA A 18 -1.17 -23.24 1.04
N GLN A 19 -1.45 -24.19 1.93
CA GLN A 19 -2.69 -24.22 2.71
C GLN A 19 -2.79 -23.04 3.69
N ASP A 20 -1.72 -22.77 4.43
CA ASP A 20 -1.66 -21.65 5.38
C ASP A 20 -1.82 -20.31 4.69
N TYR A 21 -1.14 -20.12 3.55
CA TYR A 21 -1.30 -18.94 2.69
C TYR A 21 -2.76 -18.72 2.29
N ASN A 22 -3.43 -19.74 1.75
CA ASN A 22 -4.81 -19.63 1.29
C ASN A 22 -5.77 -19.34 2.44
N SER A 23 -5.53 -19.93 3.61
CA SER A 23 -6.30 -19.66 4.83
C SER A 23 -6.19 -18.19 5.24
N TYR A 24 -4.97 -17.67 5.36
CA TYR A 24 -4.76 -16.28 5.76
C TYR A 24 -5.31 -15.27 4.74
N LEU A 25 -5.15 -15.53 3.44
CA LEU A 25 -5.72 -14.66 2.40
C LEU A 25 -7.26 -14.65 2.45
N THR A 26 -7.88 -15.81 2.65
CA THR A 26 -9.34 -15.91 2.77
C THR A 26 -9.85 -15.17 4.00
N GLU A 27 -9.16 -15.34 5.14
CA GLU A 27 -9.47 -14.64 6.38
C GLU A 27 -9.33 -13.11 6.20
N ALA A 28 -8.27 -12.67 5.51
CA ALA A 28 -8.05 -11.25 5.22
C ALA A 28 -9.18 -10.65 4.40
N LYS A 29 -9.56 -11.30 3.29
CA LYS A 29 -10.65 -10.84 2.41
C LYS A 29 -11.98 -10.75 3.17
N LYS A 30 -12.33 -11.80 3.92
CA LYS A 30 -13.56 -11.83 4.74
C LYS A 30 -13.56 -10.74 5.82
N ALA A 31 -12.42 -10.50 6.47
CA ALA A 31 -12.30 -9.45 7.48
C ALA A 31 -12.56 -8.06 6.87
N ILE A 32 -11.98 -7.77 5.70
CA ILE A 32 -12.20 -6.51 4.98
C ILE A 32 -13.67 -6.35 4.56
N GLU A 33 -14.31 -7.41 4.06
CA GLU A 33 -15.74 -7.41 3.71
C GLU A 33 -16.62 -7.10 4.92
N SER A 34 -16.24 -7.56 6.11
CA SER A 34 -16.92 -7.23 7.38
C SER A 34 -16.53 -5.88 7.99
N GLY A 35 -15.68 -5.08 7.31
CA GLY A 35 -15.17 -3.80 7.84
C GLY A 35 -14.11 -3.92 8.94
N ASN A 36 -13.62 -5.12 9.23
CA ASN A 36 -12.55 -5.35 10.19
C ASN A 36 -11.18 -5.21 9.51
N PHE A 37 -10.82 -3.98 9.18
CA PHE A 37 -9.60 -3.67 8.43
C PHE A 37 -8.32 -4.06 9.18
N ARG A 38 -8.28 -3.95 10.52
CA ARG A 38 -7.11 -4.38 11.31
C ARG A 38 -6.85 -5.87 11.14
N LYS A 39 -7.88 -6.71 11.28
CA LYS A 39 -7.75 -8.14 11.05
C LYS A 39 -7.41 -8.46 9.59
N GLY A 40 -7.96 -7.70 8.65
CA GLY A 40 -7.60 -7.77 7.23
C GLY A 40 -6.11 -7.52 6.99
N TYR A 41 -5.55 -6.49 7.62
CA TYR A 41 -4.13 -6.14 7.57
C TYR A 41 -3.25 -7.24 8.18
N ASP A 42 -3.57 -7.70 9.38
CA ASP A 42 -2.79 -8.72 10.08
C ASP A 42 -2.75 -10.04 9.28
N SER A 43 -3.90 -10.45 8.75
CA SER A 43 -4.03 -11.72 8.01
C SER A 43 -3.36 -11.64 6.64
N SER A 44 -3.50 -10.51 5.92
CA SER A 44 -2.80 -10.32 4.64
C SER A 44 -1.28 -10.22 4.82
N THR A 45 -0.80 -9.66 5.93
CA THR A 45 0.64 -9.65 6.27
C THR A 45 1.17 -11.08 6.42
N LYS A 46 0.49 -11.95 7.17
CA LYS A 46 0.87 -13.37 7.28
C LYS A 46 0.88 -14.09 5.93
N ALA A 47 -0.10 -13.80 5.06
CA ALA A 47 -0.10 -14.34 3.71
C ALA A 47 1.14 -13.89 2.90
N ILE A 48 1.57 -12.64 3.05
CA ILE A 48 2.79 -12.11 2.40
C ILE A 48 4.07 -12.70 3.00
N GLU A 49 4.10 -12.99 4.30
CA GLU A 49 5.24 -13.67 4.94
C GLU A 49 5.47 -15.08 4.36
N ILE A 50 4.38 -15.77 3.99
CA ILE A 50 4.44 -17.10 3.37
C ILE A 50 4.75 -16.98 1.87
N ASN A 51 4.11 -16.05 1.17
CA ASN A 51 4.35 -15.78 -0.24
C ASN A 51 4.53 -14.28 -0.49
N SER A 52 5.79 -13.83 -0.43
CA SER A 52 6.16 -12.41 -0.56
C SER A 52 5.88 -11.82 -1.94
N SER A 53 5.70 -12.67 -2.95
CA SER A 53 5.38 -12.25 -4.31
C SER A 53 3.89 -12.09 -4.58
N SER A 54 3.02 -12.45 -3.61
CA SER A 54 1.58 -12.48 -3.81
C SER A 54 0.98 -11.08 -4.04
N VAL A 55 0.55 -10.86 -5.28
CA VAL A 55 -0.20 -9.67 -5.71
C VAL A 55 -1.51 -9.55 -4.96
N ASP A 56 -2.24 -10.66 -4.82
CA ASP A 56 -3.53 -10.73 -4.15
C ASP A 56 -3.45 -10.33 -2.68
N ALA A 57 -2.44 -10.84 -1.96
CA ALA A 57 -2.23 -10.52 -0.56
C ALA A 57 -1.85 -9.04 -0.38
N ARG A 58 -0.99 -8.49 -1.26
CA ARG A 58 -0.62 -7.07 -1.25
C ARG A 58 -1.80 -6.16 -1.56
N ARG A 59 -2.61 -6.46 -2.58
CA ARG A 59 -3.85 -5.71 -2.87
C ARG A 59 -4.82 -5.73 -1.69
N THR A 60 -4.95 -6.88 -1.05
CA THR A 60 -5.77 -7.04 0.15
C THR A 60 -5.22 -6.18 1.30
N ARG A 61 -3.91 -6.17 1.52
CA ARG A 61 -3.27 -5.34 2.54
C ARG A 61 -3.38 -3.85 2.25
N ILE A 62 -3.18 -3.41 1.00
CA ILE A 62 -3.39 -2.01 0.57
C ILE A 62 -4.82 -1.58 0.91
N LYS A 63 -5.83 -2.39 0.60
CA LYS A 63 -7.23 -2.07 0.93
C LYS A 63 -7.48 -1.97 2.44
N ALA A 64 -6.79 -2.77 3.25
CA ALA A 64 -6.86 -2.68 4.71
C ALA A 64 -6.09 -1.47 5.27
N SER A 65 -5.04 -1.03 4.58
CA SER A 65 -4.18 0.08 4.99
C SER A 65 -4.73 1.46 4.61
N LEU A 66 -5.38 1.58 3.44
CA LEU A 66 -5.94 2.83 2.93
C LEU A 66 -7.36 3.06 3.42
N THR A 67 -7.50 3.27 4.73
CA THR A 67 -8.79 3.57 5.38
C THR A 67 -8.78 4.97 5.97
N THR A 68 -9.95 5.52 6.31
CA THR A 68 -10.07 6.86 6.95
C THR A 68 -9.44 6.94 8.35
N SER A 69 -9.05 5.80 8.93
CA SER A 69 -8.39 5.71 10.24
C SER A 69 -6.98 5.12 10.12
N ALA A 70 -6.39 5.19 8.92
CA ALA A 70 -5.04 4.72 8.68
C ALA A 70 -4.04 5.45 9.60
N ARG A 71 -3.15 4.65 10.19
CA ARG A 71 -2.00 5.16 10.95
C ARG A 71 -0.81 5.30 10.01
N LYS A 72 0.21 6.02 10.45
CA LYS A 72 1.46 6.21 9.73
C LYS A 72 2.01 4.89 9.17
N GLU A 73 2.09 3.86 10.01
CA GLU A 73 2.70 2.58 9.64
C GLU A 73 1.90 1.84 8.55
N HIS A 74 0.57 2.00 8.56
CA HIS A 74 -0.29 1.43 7.53
C HIS A 74 -0.07 2.13 6.18
N LEU A 75 0.07 3.46 6.19
CA LEU A 75 0.34 4.25 4.98
C LEU A 75 1.71 3.92 4.38
N GLU A 76 2.75 3.84 5.21
CA GLU A 76 4.10 3.40 4.79
C GLU A 76 4.09 1.99 4.19
N THR A 77 3.32 1.08 4.79
CA THR A 77 3.14 -0.28 4.26
C THR A 77 2.39 -0.28 2.93
N ALA A 78 1.36 0.56 2.78
CA ALA A 78 0.62 0.69 1.52
C ALA A 78 1.54 1.24 0.41
N ILE A 79 2.34 2.27 0.68
CA ILE A 79 3.33 2.81 -0.25
C ILE A 79 4.31 1.72 -0.70
N THR A 80 4.79 0.91 0.24
CA THR A 80 5.70 -0.22 -0.06
C THR A 80 5.05 -1.24 -1.00
N ASP A 81 3.80 -1.64 -0.71
CA ASP A 81 3.08 -2.61 -1.54
C ASP A 81 2.74 -2.04 -2.92
N LEU A 82 2.37 -0.76 -3.01
CA LEU A 82 2.05 -0.09 -4.26
C LEU A 82 3.29 0.03 -5.16
N ASN A 83 4.43 0.43 -4.60
CA ASN A 83 5.69 0.46 -5.32
C ASN A 83 6.12 -0.92 -5.81
N TYR A 84 5.89 -1.98 -5.01
CA TYR A 84 6.10 -3.35 -5.47
C TYR A 84 5.25 -3.65 -6.71
N LEU A 85 3.94 -3.36 -6.68
CA LEU A 85 3.04 -3.64 -7.80
C LEU A 85 3.39 -2.82 -9.06
N ILE A 86 3.75 -1.55 -8.90
CA ILE A 86 4.21 -0.68 -9.99
C ILE A 86 5.49 -1.25 -10.63
N ASN A 87 6.45 -1.68 -9.82
CA ASN A 87 7.71 -2.27 -10.31
C ASN A 87 7.51 -3.63 -11.00
N GLN A 88 6.36 -4.28 -10.83
CA GLN A 88 5.98 -5.49 -11.55
C GLN A 88 5.09 -5.20 -12.77
N ASP A 89 4.89 -3.92 -13.12
CA ASP A 89 4.01 -3.47 -14.20
C ASP A 89 2.56 -3.96 -14.06
N ILE A 90 2.11 -4.14 -12.82
CA ILE A 90 0.75 -4.59 -12.52
C ILE A 90 -0.13 -3.35 -12.38
N ASP A 91 -1.13 -3.19 -13.25
CA ASP A 91 -2.11 -2.09 -13.23
C ASP A 91 -1.50 -0.72 -12.85
N PRO A 92 -0.43 -0.28 -13.55
CA PRO A 92 0.42 0.83 -13.09
C PRO A 92 -0.37 2.12 -12.88
N ALA A 93 -1.35 2.43 -13.74
CA ALA A 93 -2.17 3.63 -13.62
C ALA A 93 -2.97 3.66 -12.30
N LEU A 94 -3.63 2.55 -11.94
CA LEU A 94 -4.38 2.44 -10.70
C LEU A 94 -3.45 2.50 -9.48
N ASN A 95 -2.29 1.85 -9.56
CA ASN A 95 -1.35 1.85 -8.44
C ASN A 95 -0.67 3.21 -8.26
N TYR A 96 -0.37 3.97 -9.31
CA TYR A 96 0.08 5.35 -9.20
C TYR A 96 -0.99 6.25 -8.58
N LYS A 97 -2.27 6.07 -8.97
CA LYS A 97 -3.38 6.79 -8.34
C LYS A 97 -3.44 6.52 -6.83
N LEU A 98 -3.39 5.26 -6.41
CA LEU A 98 -3.42 4.87 -5.00
C LEU A 98 -2.15 5.30 -4.25
N LEU A 99 -0.99 5.31 -4.93
CA LEU A 99 0.27 5.78 -4.36
C LEU A 99 0.18 7.26 -4.02
N GLY A 100 -0.34 8.09 -4.94
CA GLY A 100 -0.54 9.51 -4.66
C GLY A 100 -1.46 9.74 -3.46
N ILE A 101 -2.53 8.94 -3.33
CA ILE A 101 -3.40 8.98 -2.15
C ILE A 101 -2.60 8.64 -0.89
N ALA A 102 -1.89 7.51 -0.86
CA ALA A 102 -1.14 7.06 0.30
C ALA A 102 -0.07 8.08 0.75
N GLU A 103 0.68 8.63 -0.21
CA GLU A 103 1.70 9.66 -0.01
C GLU A 103 1.09 10.96 0.57
N SER A 104 -0.01 11.45 -0.02
CA SER A 104 -0.67 12.67 0.47
C SER A 104 -1.30 12.51 1.86
N GLU A 105 -1.86 11.34 2.18
CA GLU A 105 -2.38 11.04 3.51
C GLU A 105 -1.25 10.90 4.54
N LEU A 106 -0.11 10.32 4.16
CA LEU A 106 1.08 10.22 5.01
C LEU A 106 1.67 11.60 5.28
N ALA A 107 1.76 12.45 4.25
CA ALA A 107 2.18 13.83 4.37
C ALA A 107 1.27 14.61 5.34
N ASN A 108 -0.06 14.46 5.19
CA ASN A 108 -1.04 15.06 6.08
C ASN A 108 -0.88 14.59 7.53
N TYR A 109 -0.65 13.29 7.74
CA TYR A 109 -0.39 12.73 9.06
C TYR A 109 0.87 13.35 9.68
N ILE A 110 1.99 13.34 8.94
CA ILE A 110 3.27 13.86 9.41
C ILE A 110 3.17 15.35 9.73
N TYR A 111 2.56 16.11 8.82
CA TYR A 111 2.37 17.55 8.97
C TYR A 111 1.50 17.88 10.17
N ARG A 112 0.35 17.23 10.35
CA ARG A 112 -0.58 17.56 11.45
C ARG A 112 -0.05 17.19 12.83
N PHE A 113 0.55 16.01 12.96
CA PHE A 113 0.89 15.45 14.27
C PHE A 113 2.30 15.81 14.74
N ASN A 114 3.15 16.39 13.88
CA ASN A 114 4.54 16.69 14.24
C ASN A 114 5.03 18.11 13.88
N ARG A 115 4.15 19.12 13.83
CA ARG A 115 4.48 20.53 13.45
C ARG A 115 5.59 21.21 14.28
N THR A 116 6.06 20.61 15.36
CA THR A 116 7.01 21.25 16.29
C THR A 116 8.48 21.02 15.92
N VAL A 117 8.79 20.25 14.87
CA VAL A 117 10.17 19.95 14.47
C VAL A 117 10.34 20.18 12.95
N SER A 118 11.30 21.02 12.55
CA SER A 118 11.51 21.41 11.15
C SER A 118 11.74 20.23 10.19
N ASP A 119 12.22 19.11 10.72
CA ASP A 119 12.50 17.91 9.92
C ASP A 119 11.21 17.21 9.47
N HIS A 120 10.11 17.37 10.20
CA HIS A 120 8.82 16.81 9.81
C HIS A 120 8.15 17.60 8.69
N GLU A 121 8.36 18.91 8.60
CA GLU A 121 7.87 19.72 7.48
C GLU A 121 8.57 19.34 6.18
N LYS A 122 9.90 19.15 6.22
CA LYS A 122 10.66 18.65 5.07
C LYS A 122 10.20 17.25 4.65
N LEU A 123 9.95 16.38 5.61
CA LEU A 123 9.47 15.02 5.32
C LEU A 123 8.06 15.06 4.71
N ALA A 124 7.14 15.83 5.29
CA ALA A 124 5.80 16.01 4.72
C ALA A 124 5.85 16.61 3.31
N LEU A 125 6.72 17.59 3.09
CA LEU A 125 6.93 18.20 1.77
C LEU A 125 7.34 17.15 0.73
N SER A 126 8.33 16.30 1.06
CA SER A 126 8.77 15.20 0.20
C SER A 126 7.61 14.27 -0.18
N HIS A 127 6.77 13.91 0.80
CA HIS A 127 5.60 13.06 0.54
C HIS A 127 4.53 13.76 -0.31
N TYR A 128 4.27 15.07 -0.14
CA TYR A 128 3.37 15.79 -1.04
C TYR A 128 3.92 15.87 -2.47
N GLU A 129 5.23 16.07 -2.65
CA GLU A 129 5.88 16.09 -3.96
C GLU A 129 5.78 14.71 -4.65
N ASN A 130 6.04 13.63 -3.91
CA ASN A 130 5.84 12.26 -4.40
C ASN A 130 4.38 12.00 -4.76
N ALA A 131 3.43 12.55 -3.99
CA ALA A 131 2.01 12.40 -4.28
C ALA A 131 1.64 13.03 -5.62
N LEU A 132 2.11 14.25 -5.89
CA LEU A 132 1.89 14.94 -7.16
C LEU A 132 2.51 14.17 -8.33
N GLU A 133 3.75 13.68 -8.20
CA GLU A 133 4.39 12.88 -9.24
C GLU A 133 3.58 11.59 -9.54
N ALA A 134 3.07 10.92 -8.51
CA ALA A 134 2.25 9.74 -8.66
C ALA A 134 0.91 10.06 -9.34
N TYR A 135 0.24 11.16 -8.96
CA TYR A 135 -0.98 11.61 -9.63
C TYR A 135 -0.74 11.94 -11.11
N ASP A 136 0.33 12.67 -11.43
CA ASP A 136 0.69 13.01 -12.81
C ASP A 136 0.94 11.74 -13.64
N LYS A 137 1.66 10.75 -13.11
CA LYS A 137 1.84 9.44 -13.77
C LYS A 137 0.52 8.71 -13.99
N ALA A 138 -0.37 8.72 -13.01
CA ALA A 138 -1.68 8.10 -13.13
C ALA A 138 -2.53 8.76 -14.23
N ILE A 139 -2.56 10.10 -14.28
CA ILE A 139 -3.29 10.90 -15.27
C ILE A 139 -2.71 10.72 -16.67
N ASN A 140 -1.38 10.65 -16.80
CA ASN A 140 -0.74 10.42 -18.10
C ASN A 140 -1.08 9.04 -18.68
N LEU A 141 -1.27 8.02 -17.83
CA LEU A 141 -1.67 6.69 -18.25
C LEU A 141 -3.18 6.58 -18.50
N ILE A 142 -4.00 7.25 -17.69
CA ILE A 142 -5.47 7.28 -17.79
C ILE A 142 -5.94 8.73 -17.59
N PRO A 143 -6.09 9.52 -18.68
CA PRO A 143 -6.48 10.92 -18.61
C PRO A 143 -7.79 11.20 -17.87
N GLU A 144 -8.70 10.23 -17.84
CA GLU A 144 -9.97 10.29 -17.13
C GLU A 144 -9.79 10.45 -15.61
N PHE A 145 -8.63 10.07 -15.05
CA PHE A 145 -8.32 10.33 -13.65
C PHE A 145 -8.11 11.80 -13.32
N ALA A 146 -7.93 12.68 -14.32
CA ALA A 146 -7.68 14.10 -14.07
C ALA A 146 -8.80 14.77 -13.27
N GLU A 147 -10.06 14.52 -13.63
CA GLU A 147 -11.20 15.12 -12.91
C GLU A 147 -11.38 14.51 -11.51
N ASP A 148 -11.20 13.18 -11.37
CA ASP A 148 -11.29 12.48 -10.08
C ASP A 148 -10.19 12.91 -9.10
N LEU A 149 -8.99 13.20 -9.60
CA LEU A 149 -7.83 13.58 -8.79
C LEU A 149 -7.69 15.09 -8.57
N LYS A 150 -8.44 15.92 -9.30
CA LYS A 150 -8.32 17.38 -9.29
C LYS A 150 -8.27 17.99 -7.90
N TYR A 151 -9.18 17.58 -7.01
CA TYR A 151 -9.20 18.09 -5.63
C TYR A 151 -7.96 17.67 -4.84
N ARG A 152 -7.48 16.44 -5.01
CA ARG A 152 -6.30 15.92 -4.30
C ARG A 152 -5.01 16.58 -4.79
N VAL A 153 -4.90 16.80 -6.10
CA VAL A 153 -3.77 17.51 -6.71
C VAL A 153 -3.71 18.95 -6.21
N ASN A 154 -4.85 19.65 -6.17
CA ASN A 154 -4.89 21.02 -5.67
C ASN A 154 -4.59 21.11 -4.17
N ASP A 155 -5.16 20.23 -3.34
CA ASP A 155 -4.86 20.18 -1.90
C ASP A 155 -3.36 19.96 -1.63
N ALA A 156 -2.73 19.01 -2.33
CA ALA A 156 -1.29 18.79 -2.21
C ALA A 156 -0.46 20.02 -2.62
N LYS A 157 -0.84 20.72 -3.71
CA LYS A 157 -0.16 21.95 -4.15
C LYS A 157 -0.29 23.07 -3.12
N GLU A 158 -1.47 23.26 -2.55
CA GLU A 158 -1.70 24.25 -1.48
C GLU A 158 -0.85 23.93 -0.24
N LYS A 159 -0.80 22.66 0.18
CA LYS A 159 0.02 22.23 1.33
C LYS A 159 1.51 22.44 1.09
N ILE A 160 1.99 22.18 -0.13
CA ILE A 160 3.39 22.46 -0.49
C ILE A 160 3.67 23.97 -0.40
N ALA A 161 2.77 24.82 -0.89
CA ALA A 161 2.92 26.26 -0.81
C ALA A 161 2.92 26.75 0.64
N ASP A 162 2.01 26.25 1.47
CA ASP A 162 1.92 26.56 2.91
C ASP A 162 3.19 26.17 3.69
N ILE A 163 3.84 25.05 3.32
CA ILE A 163 5.09 24.60 3.96
C ILE A 163 6.29 25.43 3.51
N LYS A 164 6.28 25.93 2.28
CA LYS A 164 7.40 26.69 1.68
C LYS A 164 7.36 28.19 1.98
N SER A 165 6.23 28.72 2.44
CA SER A 165 6.03 30.14 2.80
C SER A 165 6.62 30.49 4.17
#